data_AF-A0A7C5N0H9-F1
#
_entry.id   AF-A0A7C5N0H9-F1
#
_cell.length_a   1.000
_cell.length_b   1.000
_cell.length_c   1.000
_cell.angle_alpha   90.00
_cell.angle_beta   90.00
_cell.angle_gamma   90.00
#
_symmetry.space_group_name_H-M   'P 1'
#
loop_
_entity.id
_entity.type
_entity.pdbx_description
1 polymer ?
#
loop_
_entity_poly.entity_id
_entity_poly.type
_entity_poly.pdbx_seq_one_letter_code
_entity_poly.pdbx_strand_id
1 'polypeptide(L)'
;MAYSFFQKSISVSLLFLLAALLFLSCSKAGFQELKRVRFLALGDSYTIGQSVRSAYCWPNLLADRLEVDAEIDGLDTRIIAATGWRTDNLMDAIDAA
;
A
#
# COMPACT_ATOMS: atom_id res chain seq x y z
N MET A 1 -4.79 -19.05 -57.76
CA MET A 1 -5.86 -18.19 -57.21
C MET A 1 -6.35 -18.63 -55.82
N ALA A 2 -6.23 -19.91 -55.45
CA ALA A 2 -6.63 -20.41 -54.12
C ALA A 2 -5.70 -19.97 -52.95
N TYR A 3 -4.38 -19.85 -53.20
CA TYR A 3 -3.40 -19.48 -52.17
C TYR A 3 -3.61 -18.05 -51.61
N SER A 4 -3.97 -17.08 -52.46
CA SER A 4 -4.20 -15.69 -52.03
C SER A 4 -5.49 -15.52 -51.22
N PHE A 5 -6.50 -16.37 -51.44
CA PHE A 5 -7.72 -16.42 -50.64
C PHE A 5 -7.44 -17.03 -49.26
N PHE A 6 -6.68 -18.13 -49.23
CA PHE A 6 -6.27 -18.81 -48.00
C PHE A 6 -5.38 -17.93 -47.12
N GLN A 7 -4.42 -17.22 -47.72
CA GLN A 7 -3.53 -16.28 -47.02
C GLN A 7 -4.31 -15.12 -46.37
N LYS A 8 -5.30 -14.54 -47.06
CA LYS A 8 -6.15 -13.47 -46.50
C LYS A 8 -7.00 -13.96 -45.32
N SER A 9 -7.53 -15.18 -45.39
CA SER A 9 -8.32 -15.78 -44.32
C SER A 9 -7.49 -16.03 -43.04
N ILE A 10 -6.22 -16.45 -43.19
CA ILE A 10 -5.27 -16.58 -42.08
C ILE A 10 -4.93 -15.22 -41.47
N SER A 11 -4.65 -14.20 -42.29
CA SER A 11 -4.32 -12.86 -41.78
C SER A 11 -5.48 -12.21 -41.00
N VAL A 12 -6.72 -12.38 -41.44
CA VAL A 12 -7.91 -11.88 -40.72
C VAL A 12 -8.12 -12.63 -39.41
N SER A 13 -7.94 -13.94 -39.41
CA SER A 13 -8.03 -14.77 -38.19
C SER A 13 -6.94 -14.43 -37.18
N LEU A 14 -5.71 -14.16 -37.66
CA LEU A 14 -4.59 -13.72 -36.82
C LEU A 14 -4.82 -12.33 -36.23
N LEU A 15 -5.42 -11.41 -37.00
CA LEU A 15 -5.79 -10.08 -36.52
C LEU A 15 -6.87 -10.15 -35.42
N PHE A 16 -7.87 -11.02 -35.59
CA PHE A 16 -8.89 -11.28 -34.58
C PHE A 16 -8.31 -11.92 -33.31
N LEU A 17 -7.39 -12.87 -33.46
CA LEU A 17 -6.69 -13.50 -32.33
C LEU A 17 -5.81 -12.49 -31.58
N LEU A 18 -5.08 -11.64 -32.31
CA LEU A 18 -4.26 -10.56 -31.73
C LEU A 18 -5.14 -9.55 -30.98
N ALA A 19 -6.27 -9.15 -31.56
CA ALA A 19 -7.23 -8.29 -30.90
C ALA A 19 -7.80 -8.93 -29.62
N ALA A 20 -8.20 -10.20 -29.68
CA ALA A 20 -8.67 -10.94 -28.50
C ALA A 20 -7.61 -11.05 -27.40
N LEU A 21 -6.34 -11.29 -27.76
CA LEU A 21 -5.22 -11.31 -26.82
C LEU A 21 -4.96 -9.93 -26.19
N LEU A 22 -5.14 -8.83 -26.94
CA LEU A 22 -5.07 -7.47 -26.39
C LEU A 22 -6.21 -7.16 -25.41
N PHE A 23 -7.43 -7.67 -25.66
CA PHE A 23 -8.56 -7.54 -24.74
C PHE A 23 -8.37 -8.36 -23.45
N LEU A 24 -7.79 -9.57 -23.53
CA LEU A 24 -7.50 -10.39 -22.34
C LEU A 24 -6.36 -9.81 -21.47
N SER A 25 -5.49 -8.97 -22.03
CA SER A 25 -4.39 -8.35 -21.28
C SER A 25 -4.85 -7.28 -20.27
N CYS A 26 -6.09 -6.77 -20.40
CA CYS A 26 -6.64 -5.74 -19.52
C CYS A 26 -7.64 -6.30 -18.49
N SER A 27 -7.26 -7.33 -17.74
CA SER A 27 -8.05 -7.82 -16.60
C SER A 27 -7.20 -8.26 -15.40
N LYS A 28 -6.14 -7.51 -15.13
CA LYS A 28 -5.58 -7.45 -13.76
C LYS A 28 -6.10 -6.22 -13.02
N ALA A 29 -7.43 -6.06 -12.97
CA ALA A 29 -8.05 -5.40 -11.84
C ALA A 29 -8.25 -6.46 -10.75
N GLY A 30 -7.12 -6.95 -10.21
CA GLY A 30 -7.18 -7.82 -9.04
C GLY A 30 -7.65 -6.96 -7.88
N PHE A 31 -8.78 -7.33 -7.27
CA PHE A 31 -9.17 -6.80 -5.97
C PHE A 31 -8.08 -7.23 -4.99
N GLN A 32 -7.12 -6.34 -4.71
CA GLN A 32 -6.11 -6.57 -3.70
C GLN A 32 -6.84 -6.66 -2.36
N GLU A 33 -6.64 -7.77 -1.65
CA GLU A 33 -7.10 -7.90 -0.28
C GLU A 33 -6.43 -6.78 0.52
N LEU A 34 -7.22 -5.81 0.97
CA LEU A 34 -6.74 -4.67 1.73
C LEU A 34 -6.00 -5.17 2.96
N LYS A 35 -4.68 -5.00 2.97
CA LYS A 35 -3.85 -5.53 4.03
C LYS A 35 -3.98 -4.63 5.25
N ARG A 36 -4.83 -5.01 6.20
CA ARG A 36 -4.95 -4.30 7.47
C ARG A 36 -3.64 -4.42 8.26
N VAL A 37 -2.94 -3.30 8.42
CA VAL A 37 -1.68 -3.21 9.17
C VAL A 37 -1.93 -2.47 10.49
N ARG A 38 -1.27 -2.94 11.55
CA ARG A 38 -1.23 -2.21 12.84
C ARG A 38 0.17 -1.64 13.02
N PHE A 39 0.23 -0.35 13.36
CA PHE A 39 1.47 0.38 13.60
C PHE A 39 1.46 0.96 15.01
N LEU A 40 2.41 0.53 15.83
CA LEU A 40 2.63 1.09 17.15
C LEU A 40 3.91 1.95 17.14
N ALA A 41 3.74 3.25 17.35
CA ALA A 41 4.82 4.18 17.62
C ALA A 41 5.01 4.35 19.14
N LEU A 42 5.88 3.52 19.72
CA LEU A 42 6.26 3.57 21.12
C LEU A 42 7.53 4.42 21.29
N GLY A 43 7.57 5.39 22.21
CA GLY A 43 8.79 6.16 22.44
C GLY A 43 8.64 7.37 23.36
N ASP A 44 9.43 8.42 23.12
CA ASP A 44 9.56 9.58 24.00
C ASP A 44 9.15 10.90 23.31
N SER A 45 9.75 12.03 23.70
CA SER A 45 9.56 13.34 23.06
C SER A 45 9.80 13.34 21.55
N TYR A 46 10.72 12.52 21.05
CA TYR A 46 11.03 12.42 19.63
C TYR A 46 9.96 11.66 18.84
N THR A 47 9.22 10.77 19.51
CA THR A 47 8.09 10.03 18.91
C THR A 47 6.81 10.83 18.96
N ILE A 48 6.47 11.44 20.12
CA ILE A 48 5.26 12.25 20.23
C ILE A 48 5.37 13.60 19.49
N GLY A 49 6.60 14.03 19.18
CA GLY A 49 6.87 15.28 18.48
C GLY A 49 6.71 16.49 19.40
N GLN A 50 7.41 16.51 20.53
CA GLN A 50 7.35 17.65 21.45
C GLN A 50 7.70 18.96 20.72
N SER A 51 6.90 20.00 20.97
CA SER A 51 7.01 21.31 20.30
C SER A 51 6.72 21.30 18.79
N VAL A 52 6.15 20.22 18.27
CA VAL A 52 5.67 20.08 16.89
C VAL A 52 4.16 19.82 16.93
N ARG A 53 3.42 20.35 15.94
CA ARG A 53 1.99 20.01 15.82
C ARG A 53 1.88 18.51 15.53
N SER A 54 0.92 17.83 16.16
CA SER A 54 0.76 16.38 16.01
C SER A 54 0.70 15.93 14.54
N ALA A 55 0.00 16.65 13.65
CA ALA A 55 -0.05 16.32 12.22
C ALA A 55 1.32 16.34 11.49
N TYR A 56 2.36 16.90 12.10
CA TYR A 56 3.72 16.97 11.56
C TYR A 56 4.73 16.12 12.33
N CYS A 57 4.29 15.33 13.31
CA CYS A 57 5.19 14.34 13.93
C CYS A 57 5.40 13.16 12.97
N TRP A 58 6.59 12.56 13.03
CA TRP A 58 6.98 11.53 12.05
C TRP A 58 6.07 10.29 12.04
N PRO A 59 5.46 9.80 13.16
CA PRO A 59 4.56 8.65 13.09
C PRO A 59 3.32 8.93 12.24
N ASN A 60 2.78 10.15 12.34
CA ASN A 60 1.62 10.56 11.55
C ASN A 60 2.00 10.74 10.07
N LEU A 61 3.13 11.39 9.79
CA LEU A 61 3.63 11.53 8.41
C LEU A 61 3.95 10.17 7.78
N LEU A 62 4.45 9.22 8.57
CA LEU A 62 4.69 7.86 8.11
C LEU A 62 3.37 7.12 7.85
N ALA A 63 2.38 7.26 8.72
CA ALA A 63 1.06 6.66 8.52
C ALA A 63 0.42 7.15 7.22
N ASP A 64 0.39 8.46 7.01
CA ASP A 64 -0.12 9.08 5.78
C ASP A 64 0.62 8.54 4.53
N ARG A 65 1.95 8.40 4.63
CA ARG A 65 2.78 7.87 3.53
C ARG A 65 2.53 6.40 3.26
N LEU A 66 2.30 5.58 4.29
CA LEU A 66 2.04 4.15 4.13
C LEU A 66 0.68 3.89 3.48
N GLU A 67 -0.33 4.69 3.82
CA GLU A 67 -1.65 4.59 3.17
C GLU A 67 -1.57 4.97 1.68
N VAL A 68 -0.80 6.00 1.34
CA VAL A 68 -0.67 6.48 -0.05
C VAL A 68 0.29 5.63 -0.89
N ASP A 69 1.50 5.38 -0.39
CA ASP A 69 2.60 4.81 -1.19
C ASP A 69 2.60 3.28 -1.20
N ALA A 70 2.04 2.63 -0.17
CA ALA A 70 2.08 1.18 -0.01
C ALA A 70 0.72 0.49 -0.23
N GLU A 71 -0.30 1.23 -0.68
CA GLU A 71 -1.67 0.73 -0.91
C GLU A 71 -2.25 -0.01 0.32
N ILE A 72 -1.85 0.43 1.53
CA ILE A 72 -2.37 -0.10 2.79
C ILE A 72 -3.66 0.64 3.11
N ASP A 73 -4.79 -0.05 3.01
CA ASP A 73 -6.08 0.50 3.45
C ASP A 73 -6.42 -0.03 4.85
N GLY A 74 -6.76 0.89 5.76
CA GLY A 74 -7.05 0.59 7.16
C GLY A 74 -5.80 0.40 8.05
N LEU A 75 -4.83 1.30 7.94
CA LEU A 75 -3.70 1.37 8.88
C LEU A 75 -4.19 1.83 10.26
N ASP A 76 -4.08 0.96 11.26
CA ASP A 76 -4.38 1.31 12.66
C ASP A 76 -3.11 1.81 13.35
N THR A 77 -2.98 3.12 13.47
CA THR A 77 -1.82 3.78 14.09
C THR A 77 -2.10 4.13 15.55
N ARG A 78 -1.30 3.57 16.45
CA ARG A 78 -1.30 3.89 17.87
C ARG A 78 0.02 4.54 18.25
N ILE A 79 -0.04 5.70 18.90
CA ILE A 79 1.14 6.40 19.42
C ILE A 79 1.11 6.32 20.95
N ILE A 80 2.09 5.66 21.54
CA ILE A 80 2.30 5.61 22.99
C ILE A 80 3.66 6.24 23.27
N ALA A 81 3.66 7.54 23.54
CA ALA A 81 4.90 8.26 23.77
C ALA A 81 4.69 9.47 24.67
N ALA A 82 5.68 9.75 25.52
CA ALA A 82 5.68 10.96 26.33
C ALA A 82 7.10 11.52 26.52
N THR A 83 7.19 12.84 26.64
CA THR A 83 8.45 13.54 26.88
C THR A 83 9.16 13.03 28.13
N GLY A 84 10.47 12.78 28.01
CA GLY A 84 11.31 12.38 29.14
C GLY A 84 11.20 10.91 29.54
N TRP A 85 10.43 10.10 28.81
CA TRP A 85 10.38 8.67 29.03
C TRP A 85 11.74 8.01 28.80
N ARG A 86 12.09 7.14 29.76
CA ARG A 86 13.22 6.23 29.70
C ARG A 86 12.76 4.85 29.27
N THR A 87 13.71 3.93 29.06
CA THR A 87 13.41 2.57 28.57
C THR A 87 12.52 1.76 29.51
N ASP A 88 12.58 1.98 30.82
CA ASP A 88 11.66 1.36 31.79
C ASP A 88 10.23 1.84 31.60
N ASN A 89 10.01 3.12 31.33
CA ASN A 89 8.68 3.63 30.99
C ASN A 89 8.13 3.00 29.70
N LEU A 90 8.99 2.72 28.72
CA LEU A 90 8.58 2.01 27.50
C LEU A 90 8.14 0.57 27.78
N MET A 91 8.82 -0.11 28.71
CA MET A 91 8.46 -1.48 29.14
C MET A 91 7.12 -1.48 29.86
N ASP A 92 6.94 -0.57 30.83
CA ASP A 92 5.66 -0.43 31.53
C ASP A 92 4.50 -0.12 30.55
N ALA A 93 4.76 0.76 29.59
CA ALA A 93 3.76 1.19 28.62
C ALA A 93 3.39 0.10 27.60
N ILE A 94 4.35 -0.72 27.15
CA ILE A 94 4.07 -1.80 26.21
C ILE A 94 3.34 -2.96 26.89
N ASP A 95 3.64 -3.25 28.15
CA ASP A 95 2.95 -4.29 28.93
C ASP A 95 1.48 -3.91 29.22
N ALA A 96 1.19 -2.60 29.29
CA ALA A 96 -0.15 -2.06 29.48
C ALA A 96 -0.93 -1.82 28.17
N ALA A 97 -0.32 -2.02 27.00
CA ALA A 97 -0.87 -1.64 25.71
C ALA A 97 -1.85 -2.68 25.14
#